data_AF-A0A444XV00-F1
#
_entry.id   AF-A0A444XV00-F1
#
_cell.length_a   1.000
_cell.length_b   1.000
_cell.length_c   1.000
_cell.angle_alpha   90.00
_cell.angle_beta   90.00
_cell.angle_gamma   90.00
#
_symmetry.space_group_name_H-M   'P 1'
#
loop_
_entity.id
_entity.type
_entity.pdbx_description
1 polymer ?
#
loop_
_entity_poly.entity_id
_entity_poly.type
_entity_poly.pdbx_seq_one_letter_code
_entity_poly.pdbx_strand_id
1 'polypeptide(L)'
;MGEGRGSTLVHLLVVALCLVAFGFAIAAERRRSVGSIKRDERTNETYCTYNSDVATGYGVGSFLFLLSGQSLLMGVTKCMCFGRPLTAGGNRAWSIIYFMSSWVTFVIAEACLIAGATKNAYHTKYRGMIYAQNFSCESLRKGIFIAGAIFVVATMILNVYYYMYFTKATTNSPSHKPNRQSPTLGMTGYA
;
A
#
# COMPACT_ATOMS: atom_id res chain seq x y z
N MET A 1 20.64 -4.46 28.49
CA MET A 1 19.45 -4.28 27.63
C MET A 1 19.91 -3.72 26.30
N GLY A 2 20.27 -4.59 25.35
CA GLY A 2 20.65 -4.17 24.00
C GLY A 2 19.39 -4.08 23.15
N GLU A 3 18.97 -2.86 22.84
CA GLU A 3 17.88 -2.59 21.92
C GLU A 3 18.23 -3.22 20.56
N GLY A 4 17.43 -4.20 20.12
CA GLY A 4 17.58 -4.83 18.82
C GLY A 4 17.34 -3.79 17.73
N ARG A 5 18.40 -3.09 17.31
CA ARG A 5 18.36 -2.07 16.24
C ARG A 5 18.03 -2.78 14.92
N GLY A 6 16.74 -2.93 14.65
CA GLY A 6 16.24 -2.99 13.27
C GLY A 6 16.87 -1.84 12.49
N SER A 7 17.14 -2.03 11.20
CA SER A 7 17.76 -1.00 10.38
C SER A 7 16.85 0.23 10.36
N THR A 8 17.23 1.27 11.11
CA THR A 8 16.48 2.53 11.20
C THR A 8 16.27 3.14 9.82
N LEU A 9 17.21 2.88 8.89
CA LEU A 9 17.09 3.23 7.49
C LEU A 9 15.86 2.63 6.82
N VAL A 10 15.54 1.35 7.07
CA VAL A 10 14.37 0.67 6.48
C VAL A 10 13.08 1.29 6.99
N HIS A 11 13.01 1.56 8.31
CA HIS A 11 11.88 2.28 8.91
C HIS A 11 11.67 3.65 8.28
N LEU A 12 12.74 4.45 8.18
CA LEU A 12 12.68 5.79 7.61
C LEU A 12 12.26 5.77 6.14
N LEU A 13 12.79 4.82 5.35
CA LEU A 13 12.42 4.67 3.95
C LEU A 13 10.95 4.27 3.78
N VAL A 14 10.46 3.26 4.51
CA VAL A 14 9.05 2.83 4.42
C VAL A 14 8.12 3.96 4.81
N VAL A 15 8.41 4.67 5.91
CA VAL A 15 7.60 5.83 6.36
C VAL A 15 7.62 6.94 5.30
N ALA A 16 8.79 7.28 4.75
CA ALA A 16 8.89 8.30 3.71
C ALA A 16 8.06 7.94 2.46
N LEU A 17 8.14 6.69 1.99
CA LEU A 17 7.35 6.21 0.85
C LEU A 17 5.85 6.27 1.14
N CYS A 18 5.41 5.88 2.34
CA CYS A 18 4.01 5.99 2.74
C CYS A 18 3.52 7.44 2.86
N LEU A 19 4.36 8.36 3.35
CA LEU A 19 4.02 9.78 3.43
C LEU A 19 3.88 10.43 2.05
N VAL A 20 4.77 10.07 1.11
CA VAL A 20 4.65 10.50 -0.29
C VAL A 20 3.39 9.93 -0.93
N ALA A 21 3.10 8.64 -0.71
CA ALA A 21 1.86 8.02 -1.18
C ALA A 21 0.62 8.75 -0.62
N PHE A 22 0.57 9.01 0.68
CA PHE A 22 -0.50 9.77 1.31
C PHE A 22 -0.65 11.18 0.70
N GLY A 23 0.45 11.90 0.54
CA GLY A 23 0.46 13.22 -0.10
C GLY A 23 -0.10 13.19 -1.52
N PHE A 24 0.24 12.15 -2.29
CA PHE A 24 -0.27 11.95 -3.64
C PHE A 24 -1.75 11.56 -3.66
N ALA A 25 -2.23 10.75 -2.72
CA ALA A 25 -3.65 10.44 -2.57
C ALA A 25 -4.47 11.71 -2.25
N ILE A 26 -3.97 12.58 -1.36
CA ILE A 26 -4.61 13.86 -1.05
C ILE A 26 -4.52 14.84 -2.22
N ALA A 27 -3.38 14.89 -2.92
CA ALA A 27 -3.23 15.69 -4.12
C ALA A 27 -4.20 15.25 -5.22
N ALA A 28 -4.42 13.94 -5.38
CA ALA A 28 -5.40 13.37 -6.30
C ALA A 28 -6.84 13.78 -5.93
N GLU A 29 -7.20 13.81 -4.64
CA GLU A 29 -8.50 14.36 -4.20
C GLU A 29 -8.61 15.86 -4.47
N ARG A 30 -7.58 16.65 -4.14
CA ARG A 30 -7.64 18.11 -4.30
C ARG A 30 -7.65 18.53 -5.77
N ARG A 31 -6.97 17.79 -6.64
CA ARG A 31 -6.90 18.04 -8.09
C ARG A 31 -7.94 17.26 -8.90
N ARG A 32 -8.89 16.60 -8.22
CA ARG A 32 -10.00 15.86 -8.85
C ARG A 32 -10.58 16.65 -10.01
N SER A 33 -10.87 15.97 -11.13
CA SER A 33 -11.40 16.60 -12.32
C SER A 33 -12.72 17.31 -12.01
N VAL A 34 -12.68 18.62 -11.82
CA VAL A 34 -13.88 19.44 -11.80
C VAL A 34 -14.24 19.68 -13.26
N GLY A 35 -15.40 19.19 -13.70
CA GLY A 35 -15.90 19.49 -15.03
C GLY A 35 -16.24 20.98 -15.11
N SER A 36 -15.54 21.73 -15.96
CA SER A 36 -15.92 23.12 -16.27
C SER A 36 -16.82 23.13 -17.49
N ILE A 37 -17.96 23.79 -17.37
CA ILE A 37 -18.88 24.00 -18.50
C ILE A 37 -18.25 25.08 -19.38
N LYS A 38 -17.92 24.73 -20.63
CA LYS A 38 -17.58 25.71 -21.67
C LYS A 38 -18.74 25.79 -22.65
N ARG A 39 -19.01 27.00 -23.15
CA ARG A 39 -20.01 27.26 -24.17
C ARG A 39 -19.29 27.49 -25.48
N ASP A 40 -19.71 26.79 -26.53
CA ASP A 40 -19.24 27.04 -27.89
C ASP A 40 -20.02 28.24 -28.47
N GLU A 41 -19.31 29.26 -28.92
CA GLU A 41 -19.90 30.50 -29.43
C GLU A 41 -20.59 30.31 -30.79
N ARG A 42 -20.25 29.27 -31.56
CA ARG A 42 -20.81 29.04 -32.90
C ARG A 42 -22.12 28.26 -32.91
N THR A 43 -22.26 27.29 -32.03
CA THR A 43 -23.40 26.37 -31.98
C THR A 43 -24.31 26.65 -30.79
N ASN A 44 -23.90 27.52 -29.87
CA ASN A 44 -24.60 27.87 -28.64
C ASN A 44 -24.73 26.69 -27.65
N GLU A 45 -23.96 25.63 -27.88
CA GLU A 45 -23.99 24.40 -27.11
C GLU A 45 -23.03 24.46 -25.93
N THR A 46 -23.45 23.88 -24.81
CA THR A 46 -22.61 23.75 -23.62
C THR A 46 -21.98 22.36 -23.59
N TYR A 47 -20.65 22.31 -23.45
CA TYR A 47 -19.89 21.07 -23.34
C TYR A 47 -19.03 21.08 -22.07
N CYS A 48 -18.94 19.94 -21.40
CA CYS A 48 -18.11 19.80 -20.20
C CYS A 48 -16.66 19.50 -20.61
N THR A 49 -15.71 20.33 -20.20
CA THR A 49 -14.27 20.02 -20.31
C THR A 49 -13.75 19.49 -18.97
N TYR A 50 -13.02 18.38 -18.99
CA TYR A 50 -12.46 17.76 -17.78
C TYR A 50 -10.92 17.78 -17.82
N ASN A 51 -10.29 18.28 -16.76
CA ASN A 51 -8.84 18.19 -16.55
C ASN A 51 -8.53 16.96 -15.68
N SER A 52 -8.35 15.75 -16.24
CA SER A 52 -8.19 14.52 -15.44
C SER A 52 -6.86 13.79 -15.57
N ASP A 53 -5.96 14.27 -16.44
CA ASP A 53 -4.66 13.60 -16.64
C ASP A 53 -3.75 13.75 -15.40
N VAL A 54 -3.81 14.91 -14.76
CA VAL A 54 -2.98 15.22 -13.58
C VAL A 54 -3.48 14.48 -12.32
N ALA A 55 -4.79 14.40 -12.10
CA ALA A 55 -5.36 13.71 -10.93
C ALA A 55 -5.14 12.20 -11.00
N THR A 56 -5.29 11.62 -12.20
CA THR A 56 -5.00 10.20 -12.46
C THR A 56 -3.53 9.89 -12.20
N GLY A 57 -2.62 10.76 -12.65
CA GLY A 57 -1.18 10.63 -12.41
C GLY A 57 -0.83 10.58 -10.91
N TYR A 58 -1.40 11.46 -10.08
CA TYR A 58 -1.21 11.41 -8.63
C TYR A 58 -1.79 10.14 -8.00
N GLY A 59 -2.95 9.68 -8.47
CA GLY A 59 -3.56 8.42 -8.02
C GLY A 59 -2.67 7.20 -8.29
N VAL A 60 -2.17 7.08 -9.51
CA VAL A 60 -1.23 6.01 -9.90
C VAL A 60 0.09 6.14 -9.16
N GLY A 61 0.60 7.36 -8.99
CA GLY A 61 1.81 7.60 -8.21
C GLY A 61 1.66 7.14 -6.76
N SER A 62 0.54 7.45 -6.11
CA SER A 62 0.24 6.99 -4.76
C SER A 62 0.27 5.46 -4.66
N PHE A 63 -0.34 4.77 -5.62
CA PHE A 63 -0.32 3.31 -5.72
C PHE A 63 1.12 2.78 -5.83
N LEU A 64 1.92 3.32 -6.75
CA LEU A 64 3.31 2.87 -6.94
C LEU A 64 4.19 3.09 -5.70
N PHE A 65 4.04 4.23 -5.02
CA PHE A 65 4.79 4.51 -3.80
C PHE A 65 4.40 3.56 -2.66
N LEU A 66 3.10 3.30 -2.46
CA LEU A 66 2.65 2.35 -1.44
C LEU A 66 3.12 0.91 -1.75
N LEU A 67 2.97 0.47 -3.00
CA LEU A 67 3.45 -0.83 -3.48
C LEU A 67 4.96 -0.97 -3.27
N SER A 68 5.73 0.07 -3.55
CA SER A 68 7.18 0.06 -3.35
C SER A 68 7.56 -0.07 -1.88
N GLY A 69 6.86 0.62 -0.97
CA GLY A 69 7.07 0.51 0.48
C GLY A 69 6.76 -0.88 1.01
N GLN A 70 5.62 -1.45 0.59
CA GLN A 70 5.24 -2.82 0.93
C GLN A 70 6.28 -3.83 0.39
N SER A 71 6.66 -3.72 -0.88
CA SER A 71 7.61 -4.62 -1.53
C SER A 71 9.02 -4.57 -0.90
N LEU A 72 9.50 -3.36 -0.57
CA LEU A 72 10.77 -3.17 0.13
C LEU A 72 10.76 -3.86 1.50
N LEU A 73 9.67 -3.68 2.26
CA LEU A 73 9.53 -4.31 3.57
C LEU A 73 9.53 -5.83 3.46
N MET A 74 8.77 -6.38 2.49
CA MET A 74 8.73 -7.81 2.22
C MET A 74 10.07 -8.38 1.75
N GLY A 75 10.81 -7.64 0.93
CA GLY A 75 12.15 -8.01 0.48
C GLY A 75 13.15 -8.06 1.64
N VAL A 76 13.11 -7.07 2.54
CA VAL A 76 13.99 -7.01 3.72
C VAL A 76 13.65 -8.13 4.72
N THR A 77 12.36 -8.41 4.94
CA THR A 77 11.92 -9.47 5.86
C THR A 77 11.87 -10.87 5.22
N LYS A 78 12.20 -10.98 3.93
CA LYS A 78 12.11 -12.20 3.12
C LYS A 78 10.73 -12.88 3.20
N CYS A 79 9.66 -12.08 3.24
CA CYS A 79 8.27 -12.52 3.41
C CYS A 79 8.02 -13.46 4.60
N MET A 80 8.91 -13.49 5.61
CA MET A 80 8.94 -14.51 6.67
C MET A 80 9.18 -15.96 6.18
N CYS A 81 9.27 -16.22 4.88
CA CYS A 81 9.43 -17.56 4.29
C CYS A 81 10.88 -18.06 4.30
N PHE A 82 11.85 -17.17 4.06
CA PHE A 82 13.27 -17.51 3.95
C PHE A 82 14.14 -16.83 5.03
N GLY A 83 13.50 -16.32 6.08
CA GLY A 83 14.16 -15.65 7.20
C GLY A 83 14.69 -16.64 8.25
N ARG A 84 15.43 -16.12 9.25
CA ARG A 84 15.77 -16.90 10.44
C ARG A 84 14.47 -17.35 11.14
N PRO A 85 14.42 -18.57 11.70
CA PRO A 85 13.25 -19.02 12.43
C PRO A 85 12.94 -18.04 13.56
N LEU A 86 11.71 -17.53 13.60
CA LEU A 86 11.24 -16.65 14.67
C LEU A 86 11.28 -17.44 15.98
N THR A 87 11.84 -16.84 17.03
CA THR A 87 11.87 -17.47 18.35
C THR A 87 10.45 -17.79 18.81
N ALA A 88 10.23 -18.95 19.43
CA ALA A 88 8.95 -19.28 20.03
C ALA A 88 8.61 -18.27 21.15
N GLY A 89 7.47 -17.57 21.04
CA GLY A 89 7.03 -16.57 22.01
C GLY A 89 5.97 -15.61 21.48
N GLY A 90 5.42 -14.76 22.35
CA GLY A 90 4.33 -13.81 21.99
C GLY A 90 4.69 -12.86 20.85
N ASN A 91 5.95 -12.44 20.74
CA ASN A 91 6.41 -11.56 19.66
C ASN A 91 6.25 -12.18 18.26
N ARG A 92 6.30 -13.51 18.14
CA ARG A 92 6.04 -14.21 16.88
C ARG A 92 4.57 -14.08 16.47
N ALA A 93 3.64 -14.31 17.40
CA ALA A 93 2.21 -14.19 17.14
C ALA A 93 1.83 -12.75 16.72
N TRP A 94 2.32 -11.74 17.46
CA TRP A 94 2.13 -10.34 17.12
C TRP A 94 2.69 -9.99 15.74
N SER A 95 3.90 -10.45 15.41
CA SER A 95 4.50 -10.21 14.10
C SER A 95 3.66 -10.80 12.95
N ILE A 96 3.09 -12.01 13.13
CA ILE A 96 2.20 -12.63 12.13
C ILE A 96 0.88 -11.85 12.00
N ILE A 97 0.28 -11.42 13.11
CA ILE A 97 -0.96 -10.63 13.10
C ILE A 97 -0.73 -9.30 12.37
N TYR A 98 0.36 -8.58 12.68
CA TYR A 98 0.70 -7.32 12.00
C TYR A 98 1.03 -7.53 10.53
N PHE A 99 1.68 -8.65 10.17
CA PHE A 99 1.90 -9.03 8.79
C PHE A 99 0.58 -9.19 8.03
N MET A 100 -0.33 -10.03 8.52
CA MET A 100 -1.61 -10.30 7.85
C MET A 100 -2.47 -9.04 7.75
N SER A 101 -2.56 -8.26 8.82
CA SER A 101 -3.32 -6.99 8.82
C SER A 101 -2.70 -5.94 7.89
N SER A 102 -1.37 -5.86 7.80
CA SER A 102 -0.70 -4.96 6.84
C SER A 102 -1.04 -5.32 5.39
N TRP A 103 -1.08 -6.62 5.05
CA TRP A 103 -1.48 -7.08 3.72
C TRP A 103 -2.93 -6.76 3.38
N VAL A 104 -3.85 -7.00 4.33
CA VAL A 104 -5.27 -6.69 4.12
C VAL A 104 -5.48 -5.19 3.88
N THR A 105 -4.92 -4.35 4.74
CA THR A 105 -5.03 -2.89 4.59
C THR A 105 -4.36 -2.38 3.31
N PHE A 106 -3.21 -2.96 2.94
CA PHE A 106 -2.51 -2.66 1.70
C PHE A 106 -3.38 -2.96 0.47
N VAL A 107 -3.96 -4.15 0.37
CA VAL A 107 -4.82 -4.53 -0.76
C VAL A 107 -6.05 -3.61 -0.86
N ILE A 108 -6.66 -3.25 0.27
CA ILE A 108 -7.78 -2.31 0.29
C ILE A 108 -7.34 -0.92 -0.19
N ALA A 109 -6.20 -0.42 0.29
CA ALA A 109 -5.65 0.88 -0.12
C ALA A 109 -5.43 0.91 -1.65
N GLU A 110 -4.75 -0.11 -2.19
CA GLU A 110 -4.45 -0.22 -3.62
C GLU A 110 -5.73 -0.29 -4.45
N ALA A 111 -6.72 -1.08 -4.02
CA ALA A 111 -8.02 -1.15 -4.69
C ALA A 111 -8.73 0.22 -4.70
N CYS A 112 -8.70 0.96 -3.59
CA CYS A 112 -9.25 2.32 -3.53
C CYS A 112 -8.51 3.29 -4.47
N LEU A 113 -7.17 3.24 -4.50
CA LEU A 113 -6.35 4.13 -5.33
C LEU A 113 -6.53 3.84 -6.82
N ILE A 114 -6.54 2.56 -7.22
CA ILE A 114 -6.82 2.14 -8.61
C ILE A 114 -8.24 2.50 -9.00
N ALA A 115 -9.24 2.24 -8.14
CA ALA A 115 -10.63 2.60 -8.40
C ALA A 115 -10.80 4.12 -8.56
N GLY A 116 -10.09 4.91 -7.75
CA GLY A 116 -10.06 6.37 -7.89
C GLY A 116 -9.45 6.81 -9.22
N ALA A 117 -8.28 6.27 -9.56
CA ALA A 117 -7.54 6.62 -10.77
C ALA A 117 -8.28 6.21 -12.05
N THR A 118 -8.79 4.98 -12.10
CA THR A 118 -9.56 4.47 -13.25
C THR A 118 -10.83 5.27 -13.46
N LYS A 119 -11.62 5.54 -12.42
CA LYS A 119 -12.81 6.38 -12.57
C LYS A 119 -12.42 7.77 -13.07
N ASN A 120 -11.34 8.38 -12.55
CA ASN A 120 -10.87 9.68 -13.04
C ASN A 120 -10.52 9.64 -14.53
N ALA A 121 -9.86 8.58 -15.01
CA ALA A 121 -9.48 8.40 -16.42
C ALA A 121 -10.66 8.07 -17.34
N TYR A 122 -11.62 7.26 -16.88
CA TYR A 122 -12.81 6.90 -17.64
C TYR A 122 -13.69 8.13 -17.92
N HIS A 123 -13.81 9.04 -16.95
CA HIS A 123 -14.60 10.26 -17.13
C HIS A 123 -13.98 11.27 -18.12
N THR A 124 -12.65 11.30 -18.30
CA THR A 124 -12.04 12.09 -19.39
C THR A 124 -12.15 11.45 -20.75
N LYS A 125 -11.93 10.14 -20.85
CA LYS A 125 -11.82 9.47 -22.15
C LYS A 125 -13.16 9.33 -22.89
N TYR A 126 -14.27 9.17 -22.18
CA TYR A 126 -15.58 8.90 -22.79
C TYR A 126 -16.47 10.14 -22.99
N ARG A 127 -16.13 11.31 -22.42
CA ARG A 127 -16.98 12.51 -22.49
C ARG A 127 -16.49 13.62 -23.43
N GLY A 128 -15.65 13.28 -24.42
CA GLY A 128 -15.26 14.21 -25.48
C GLY A 128 -16.41 14.70 -26.38
N MET A 129 -17.62 14.14 -26.24
CA MET A 129 -18.76 14.48 -27.11
C MET A 129 -20.13 14.18 -26.45
N ILE A 130 -20.40 14.72 -25.25
CA ILE A 130 -21.78 14.71 -24.71
C ILE A 130 -22.34 16.12 -24.77
N TYR A 131 -23.20 16.36 -25.76
CA TYR A 131 -24.12 17.51 -25.86
C TYR A 131 -24.92 17.60 -24.57
N ALA A 132 -24.58 18.54 -23.69
CA ALA A 132 -25.14 18.63 -22.35
C ALA A 132 -26.42 19.48 -22.37
N GLN A 133 -27.50 18.95 -22.96
CA GLN A 133 -28.78 19.64 -22.92
C GLN A 133 -29.42 19.62 -21.52
N ASN A 134 -29.20 18.63 -20.65
CA ASN A 134 -29.92 18.56 -19.34
C ASN A 134 -29.22 17.79 -18.19
N PHE A 135 -27.95 17.40 -18.28
CA PHE A 135 -27.26 16.68 -17.19
C PHE A 135 -26.10 17.49 -16.60
N SER A 136 -26.25 17.91 -15.34
CA SER A 136 -25.19 18.50 -14.52
C SER A 136 -23.89 17.69 -14.65
N CYS A 137 -22.76 18.31 -15.01
CA CYS A 137 -21.50 17.59 -15.22
C CYS A 137 -21.15 16.75 -13.97
N GLU A 138 -21.37 15.43 -14.05
CA GLU A 138 -21.19 14.55 -12.89
C GLU A 138 -19.71 14.53 -12.48
N SER A 139 -19.46 15.05 -11.29
CA SER A 139 -18.16 15.00 -10.64
C SER A 139 -18.04 13.66 -9.91
N LEU A 140 -16.87 13.05 -9.96
CA LEU A 140 -16.56 11.76 -9.36
C LEU A 140 -17.13 11.69 -7.90
N ARG A 141 -17.66 10.55 -7.45
CA ARG A 141 -18.22 10.39 -6.08
C ARG A 141 -17.17 10.69 -5.01
N LYS A 142 -17.38 11.76 -4.23
CA LYS A 142 -16.47 12.25 -3.18
C LYS A 142 -16.02 11.10 -2.27
N GLY A 143 -14.72 10.96 -2.05
CA GLY A 143 -14.18 10.14 -0.95
C GLY A 143 -13.45 8.84 -1.28
N ILE A 144 -13.30 8.41 -2.54
CA ILE A 144 -12.56 7.17 -2.85
C ILE A 144 -11.05 7.32 -2.59
N PHE A 145 -10.45 8.44 -2.98
CA PHE A 145 -9.04 8.67 -2.67
C PHE A 145 -8.85 9.06 -1.19
N ILE A 146 -9.85 9.69 -0.54
CA ILE A 146 -9.84 9.87 0.93
C ILE A 146 -9.81 8.52 1.65
N ALA A 147 -10.68 7.59 1.26
CA ALA A 147 -10.69 6.24 1.81
C ALA A 147 -9.33 5.56 1.58
N GLY A 148 -8.78 5.65 0.36
CA GLY A 148 -7.42 5.18 0.06
C GLY A 148 -6.36 5.80 0.97
N ALA A 149 -6.41 7.11 1.21
CA ALA A 149 -5.48 7.81 2.10
C ALA A 149 -5.56 7.33 3.56
N ILE A 150 -6.76 7.03 4.06
CA ILE A 150 -6.95 6.46 5.40
C ILE A 150 -6.28 5.08 5.49
N PHE A 151 -6.50 4.21 4.48
CA PHE A 151 -5.88 2.89 4.45
C PHE A 151 -4.36 2.96 4.25
N VAL A 152 -3.83 3.93 3.48
CA VAL A 152 -2.37 4.19 3.38
C VAL A 152 -1.76 4.46 4.76
N VAL A 153 -2.40 5.31 5.57
CA VAL A 153 -1.93 5.61 6.93
C VAL A 153 -2.03 4.38 7.83
N ALA A 154 -3.13 3.62 7.74
CA ALA A 154 -3.28 2.37 8.48
C ALA A 154 -2.19 1.35 8.12
N THR A 155 -1.91 1.16 6.82
CA THR A 155 -0.84 0.29 6.33
C THR A 155 0.53 0.76 6.81
N MET A 156 0.80 2.08 6.80
CA MET A 156 2.04 2.64 7.35
C MET A 156 2.23 2.26 8.82
N ILE A 157 1.20 2.47 9.65
CA ILE A 157 1.25 2.16 11.09
C ILE A 157 1.48 0.65 11.31
N LEU A 158 0.73 -0.20 10.60
CA LEU A 158 0.86 -1.65 10.70
C LEU A 158 2.23 -2.14 10.24
N ASN A 159 2.80 -1.56 9.18
CA ASN A 159 4.14 -1.87 8.69
C ASN A 159 5.24 -1.53 9.72
N VAL A 160 5.09 -0.40 10.41
CA VAL A 160 6.01 0.01 11.49
C VAL A 160 5.99 -1.00 12.63
N TYR A 161 4.80 -1.38 13.11
CA TYR A 161 4.66 -2.39 14.16
C TYR A 161 5.15 -3.76 13.70
N TYR A 162 4.77 -4.18 12.51
CA TYR A 162 5.24 -5.43 11.90
C TYR A 162 6.77 -5.52 11.94
N TYR A 163 7.47 -4.50 11.45
CA TYR A 163 8.94 -4.51 11.43
C TYR A 163 9.54 -4.50 12.84
N MET A 164 8.97 -3.75 13.78
CA MET A 164 9.42 -3.74 15.19
C MET A 164 9.29 -5.12 15.86
N TYR A 165 8.15 -5.79 15.68
CA TYR A 165 7.95 -7.12 16.26
C TYR A 165 8.77 -8.19 15.53
N PHE A 166 8.94 -8.06 14.23
CA PHE A 166 9.78 -8.94 13.42
C PHE A 166 11.25 -8.86 13.84
N THR A 167 11.80 -7.66 14.02
CA THR A 167 13.20 -7.49 14.47
C THR A 167 13.39 -8.05 15.87
N LYS A 168 12.49 -7.76 16.81
CA LYS A 168 12.49 -8.36 18.16
C LYS A 168 12.45 -9.88 18.15
N ALA A 169 11.59 -10.47 17.31
CA ALA A 169 11.47 -11.93 17.18
C ALA A 169 12.70 -12.57 16.49
N THR A 170 13.49 -11.79 15.76
CA THR A 170 14.69 -12.26 15.05
C THR A 170 15.96 -12.07 15.88
N THR A 171 16.07 -11.00 16.68
CA THR A 171 17.22 -10.74 17.56
C THR A 171 17.25 -11.66 18.77
N ASN A 172 16.08 -12.11 19.24
CA ASN A 172 15.97 -13.02 20.38
C ASN A 172 16.17 -14.49 20.00
N SER A 173 16.30 -14.83 18.72
CA SER A 173 16.58 -16.20 18.30
C SER A 173 18.03 -16.50 18.67
N PRO A 174 18.29 -17.49 19.55
CA PRO A 174 19.64 -17.92 19.84
C PRO A 174 20.30 -18.25 18.50
N SER A 175 21.49 -17.71 18.25
CA SER A 175 22.31 -18.12 17.12
C SER A 175 22.35 -19.65 17.13
N HIS A 176 21.74 -20.29 16.15
CA HIS A 176 21.86 -21.72 15.98
C HIS A 176 23.34 -21.95 15.68
N LYS A 177 24.15 -22.25 16.71
CA LYS A 177 25.37 -23.03 16.52
C LYS A 177 24.88 -24.27 15.77
N PRO A 178 25.41 -24.62 14.60
CA PRO A 178 25.04 -25.87 13.95
C PRO A 178 25.64 -26.99 14.80
N ASN A 179 24.96 -27.37 15.89
CA ASN A 179 25.27 -28.63 16.53
C ASN A 179 24.66 -29.71 15.64
N ARG A 180 25.49 -30.19 14.73
CA ARG A 180 25.23 -31.34 13.88
C ARG A 180 25.12 -32.57 14.77
N GLN A 181 23.98 -32.75 15.42
CA GLN A 181 23.63 -34.05 15.98
C GLN A 181 23.02 -34.86 14.84
N SER A 182 23.85 -35.73 14.29
CA SER A 182 23.47 -36.77 13.34
C SER A 182 22.18 -37.47 13.78
N PRO A 183 21.23 -37.76 12.87
CA PRO A 183 20.14 -38.64 13.21
C PRO A 183 20.71 -40.06 13.36
N THR A 184 20.82 -40.52 14.61
CA THR A 184 21.09 -41.93 14.90
C THR A 184 19.89 -42.74 14.41
N LEU A 185 20.01 -43.30 13.21
CA LEU A 185 19.11 -44.33 12.68
C LEU A 185 19.20 -45.52 13.63
N GLY A 186 18.19 -45.69 14.49
CA GLY A 186 18.03 -46.88 15.30
C GLY A 186 17.73 -48.08 14.41
N MET A 187 18.75 -48.88 14.11
CA MET A 187 18.55 -50.23 13.57
C MET A 187 17.97 -51.12 14.69
N THR A 188 16.79 -51.65 14.44
CA THR A 188 16.22 -52.77 15.18
C THR A 188 16.92 -54.07 14.79
N GLY A 189 17.69 -54.66 15.70
CA GLY A 189 17.92 -56.11 15.81
C GLY A 189 17.41 -56.53 17.19
N TYR A 190 16.85 -57.70 17.44
CA TYR A 190 17.25 -59.03 16.97
C TYR A 190 16.08 -60.02 17.02
N ALA A 191 16.19 -61.05 16.18
CA ALA A 191 15.67 -62.40 16.44
C ALA A 191 16.72 -63.19 17.24
#